data_AF-K0QZP4-F1
#
_entry.id   AF-K0QZP4-F1
#
_cell.length_a   1.000
_cell.length_b   1.000
_cell.length_c   1.000
_cell.angle_alpha   90.00
_cell.angle_beta   90.00
_cell.angle_gamma   90.00
#
_symmetry.space_group_name_H-M   'P 1'
#
loop_
_entity.id
_entity.type
_entity.pdbx_description
1 polymer ?
#
loop_
_entity_poly.entity_id
_entity_poly.type
_entity_poly.pdbx_seq_one_letter_code
_entity_poly.pdbx_strand_id
1 'polypeptide(L)'
;MSDEPLTASTGPMVGDDEERQKTDEERLLDEIAEQKDLIDALTGDTCEEIAHRAPQKKLGQLEFKYQLLVEEKRLARVLLKFQELYGDLYTEPCLICLDDIHVHAATDMTEIFYCCGGFVCKSCAGDIKGLDKCPLCRESFAVNSAALYKWQVMTLAKRGVSWAQREAGILMIDGMEGLQKQEKAGLEWLNKAAAQNDPSALHELSSLYREGMASELGKSQEKANELLLKAANLGFANANSELGDCYYRGVNGFEEDDDEAYFRASVAFALDGTDEEAAEILGYFHFDAESIPEPSLYLACHYLNIAASEDSSGDESFNYSIALHKLNQHLHDGYKANGSDATPALLFWLRKSRDLGHENGTRLLKKLESNGQSRCANCSKKVKADEKLKQCSKCRAKWYCSKECQVEAWRAGHKKDCKRAAILKFEDYLNAE
;
A
#
# COMPACT_ATOMS: atom_id res chain seq x y z
N MET A 1 -52.17 47.03 34.06
CA MET A 1 -52.20 47.30 35.51
C MET A 1 -52.06 45.93 36.17
N SER A 2 -50.93 45.55 36.73
CA SER A 2 -50.06 46.35 37.59
C SER A 2 -48.61 45.87 37.48
N ASP A 3 -47.69 46.82 37.44
CA ASP A 3 -46.26 46.65 37.66
C ASP A 3 -45.94 46.35 39.14
N GLU A 4 -44.88 45.57 39.37
CA GLU A 4 -43.72 45.81 40.28
C GLU A 4 -43.08 44.53 40.89
N PRO A 5 -41.78 44.55 41.30
CA PRO A 5 -40.78 43.68 40.66
C PRO A 5 -39.85 42.87 41.62
N LEU A 6 -38.99 42.06 40.98
CA LEU A 6 -37.62 41.64 41.36
C LEU A 6 -37.32 41.12 42.77
N THR A 7 -37.01 39.82 42.85
CA THR A 7 -35.96 39.30 43.74
C THR A 7 -35.01 38.40 42.97
N ALA A 8 -33.74 38.79 42.95
CA ALA A 8 -32.63 38.06 42.36
C ALA A 8 -32.40 36.73 43.10
N SER A 9 -32.41 35.63 42.36
CA SER A 9 -31.90 34.33 42.81
C SER A 9 -30.66 34.02 41.99
N THR A 10 -29.52 34.02 42.66
CA THR A 10 -28.22 33.55 42.17
C THR A 10 -28.34 32.17 41.54
N GLY A 11 -28.15 32.09 40.22
CA GLY A 11 -27.96 30.83 39.51
C GLY A 11 -26.64 30.17 39.94
N PRO A 12 -26.53 28.83 39.82
CA PRO A 12 -25.33 28.11 40.22
C PRO A 12 -24.17 28.51 39.31
N MET A 13 -23.00 28.72 39.92
CA MET A 13 -21.75 28.88 39.20
C MET A 13 -21.55 27.67 38.29
N VAL A 14 -21.50 27.94 36.99
CA VAL A 14 -21.00 26.99 36.00
C VAL A 14 -19.52 26.81 36.32
N GLY A 15 -19.18 25.65 36.86
CA GLY A 15 -17.81 25.17 36.87
C GLY A 15 -17.49 24.72 35.46
N ASP A 16 -16.95 25.64 34.66
CA ASP A 16 -16.28 25.32 33.41
C ASP A 16 -14.90 24.75 33.76
N ASP A 17 -14.84 23.42 33.88
CA ASP A 17 -13.62 22.62 33.71
C ASP A 17 -14.05 21.26 33.14
N GLU A 18 -14.65 21.27 31.95
CA GLU A 18 -14.68 20.09 31.11
C GLU A 18 -13.27 19.94 30.48
N GLU A 19 -12.42 19.12 31.10
CA GLU A 19 -11.16 18.68 30.52
C GLU A 19 -11.42 18.07 29.13
N ARG A 20 -11.11 18.84 28.08
CA ARG A 20 -11.16 18.36 26.69
C ARG A 20 -10.27 17.13 26.58
N GLN A 21 -10.88 15.97 26.27
CA GLN A 21 -10.12 14.75 26.00
C GLN A 21 -9.20 15.00 24.80
N LYS A 22 -7.91 14.73 24.97
CA LYS A 22 -6.92 14.82 23.90
C LYS A 22 -7.27 13.86 22.76
N THR A 23 -7.19 14.34 21.54
CA THR A 23 -7.26 13.50 20.33
C THR A 23 -6.10 12.52 20.29
N ASP A 24 -6.24 11.41 19.55
CA ASP A 24 -5.15 10.43 19.41
C ASP A 24 -3.90 11.04 18.75
N GLU A 25 -4.08 12.06 17.92
CA GLU A 25 -2.98 12.84 17.31
C GLU A 25 -2.22 13.66 18.36
N GLU A 26 -2.94 14.43 19.19
CA GLU A 26 -2.34 15.19 20.29
C GLU A 26 -1.61 14.26 21.26
N ARG A 27 -2.18 13.09 21.56
CA ARG A 27 -1.55 12.07 22.41
C ARG A 27 -0.26 11.51 21.81
N LEU A 28 -0.26 11.17 20.51
CA LEU A 28 0.94 10.68 19.84
C LEU A 28 2.03 11.75 19.77
N LEU A 29 1.67 13.01 19.52
CA LEU A 29 2.62 14.13 19.52
C LEU A 29 3.24 14.35 20.90
N ASP A 30 2.44 14.26 21.97
CA ASP A 30 2.94 14.33 23.35
C ASP A 30 3.92 13.17 23.63
N GLU A 31 3.55 11.93 23.29
CA GLU A 31 4.43 10.77 23.47
C GLU A 31 5.74 10.91 22.65
N ILE A 32 5.67 11.45 21.43
CA ILE A 32 6.85 11.74 20.60
C ILE A 32 7.74 12.80 21.26
N ALA A 33 7.15 13.89 21.73
CA ALA A 33 7.87 14.97 22.41
C ALA A 33 8.56 14.46 23.68
N GLU A 34 7.85 13.69 24.51
CA GLU A 34 8.42 13.05 25.69
C GLU A 34 9.60 12.13 25.34
N GLN A 35 9.51 11.34 24.26
CA GLN A 35 10.63 10.51 23.82
C GLN A 35 11.81 11.34 23.32
N LYS A 36 11.57 12.45 22.61
CA LYS A 36 12.63 13.37 22.15
C LYS A 36 13.35 14.01 23.35
N ASP A 37 12.60 14.50 24.34
CA ASP A 37 13.17 15.07 25.56
C ASP A 37 14.02 14.04 26.34
N LEU A 38 13.56 12.77 26.40
CA LEU A 38 14.33 11.67 26.99
C LEU A 38 15.64 11.40 26.23
N ILE A 39 15.64 11.54 24.91
CA ILE A 39 16.84 11.37 24.07
C ILE A 39 17.80 12.54 24.29
N ASP A 40 17.30 13.77 24.27
CA ASP A 40 18.09 14.98 24.47
C ASP A 40 18.70 15.06 25.88
N ALA A 41 18.05 14.46 26.88
CA ALA A 41 18.57 14.35 28.24
C ALA A 41 19.75 13.36 28.40
N LEU A 42 20.05 12.52 27.41
CA LEU A 42 21.10 11.48 27.46
C LEU A 42 22.50 11.97 27.05
N THR A 43 22.78 13.28 27.06
CA THR A 43 24.05 13.89 26.61
C THR A 43 25.24 13.64 27.56
N GLY A 44 25.69 12.38 27.68
CA GLY A 44 26.94 11.98 28.32
C GLY A 44 28.01 11.53 27.32
N ASP A 45 29.22 12.09 27.42
CA ASP A 45 30.36 12.01 26.48
C ASP A 45 31.09 10.64 26.39
N THR A 46 30.40 9.51 26.55
CA THR A 46 31.02 8.20 26.28
C THR A 46 30.18 7.28 25.39
N CYS A 47 30.83 6.71 24.37
CA CYS A 47 30.28 5.71 23.46
C CYS A 47 29.67 4.47 24.15
N GLU A 48 29.95 4.25 25.44
CA GLU A 48 29.41 3.13 26.23
C GLU A 48 28.08 3.47 26.94
N GLU A 49 27.74 4.74 27.17
CA GLU A 49 26.48 5.15 27.80
C GLU A 49 25.35 5.37 26.77
N ILE A 50 25.69 5.63 25.50
CA ILE A 50 24.76 5.67 24.34
C ILE A 50 24.14 4.27 24.05
N ALA A 51 24.55 3.24 24.79
CA ALA A 51 24.16 1.84 24.56
C ALA A 51 22.74 1.45 25.03
N HIS A 52 21.94 2.35 25.60
CA HIS A 52 20.52 2.09 25.91
C HIS A 52 19.55 2.92 25.07
N ARG A 53 19.58 2.69 23.74
CA ARG A 53 18.68 3.27 22.71
C ARG A 53 17.24 2.74 22.71
N ALA A 54 16.71 2.33 23.86
CA ALA A 54 15.28 2.05 23.97
C ALA A 54 14.39 3.26 23.60
N PRO A 55 14.77 4.51 23.99
CA PRO A 55 14.02 5.72 23.61
C PRO A 55 13.99 5.95 22.09
N GLN A 56 15.11 5.83 21.37
CA GLN A 56 15.15 6.02 19.90
C GLN A 56 14.26 5.05 19.12
N LYS A 57 14.17 3.79 19.57
CA LYS A 57 13.31 2.78 18.94
C LYS A 57 11.84 3.10 19.12
N LYS A 58 11.48 3.48 20.35
CA LYS A 58 10.12 3.88 20.70
C LYS A 58 9.74 5.15 19.93
N LEU A 59 10.67 6.08 19.75
CA LEU A 59 10.49 7.26 18.93
C LEU A 59 10.11 6.92 17.48
N GLY A 60 10.91 6.10 16.78
CA GLY A 60 10.63 5.76 15.39
C GLY A 60 9.30 5.01 15.20
N GLN A 61 8.88 4.20 16.16
CA GLN A 61 7.56 3.54 16.17
C GLN A 61 6.42 4.54 16.37
N LEU A 62 6.59 5.52 17.27
CA LEU A 62 5.59 6.55 17.51
C LEU A 62 5.46 7.50 16.32
N GLU A 63 6.59 7.93 15.75
CA GLU A 63 6.62 8.75 14.54
C GLU A 63 5.95 8.04 13.38
N PHE A 64 6.23 6.75 13.16
CA PHE A 64 5.54 5.99 12.11
C PHE A 64 4.02 5.91 12.35
N LYS A 65 3.58 5.62 13.57
CA LYS A 65 2.15 5.59 13.92
C LYS A 65 1.46 6.93 13.71
N TYR A 66 2.13 8.02 14.09
CA TYR A 66 1.65 9.37 13.84
C TYR A 66 1.52 9.64 12.34
N GLN A 67 2.53 9.27 11.55
CA GLN A 67 2.51 9.45 10.09
C GLN A 67 1.36 8.67 9.44
N LEU A 68 1.12 7.41 9.82
CA LEU A 68 -0.04 6.65 9.34
C LEU A 68 -1.37 7.31 9.71
N LEU A 69 -1.52 7.81 10.94
CA LEU A 69 -2.75 8.46 11.40
C LEU A 69 -3.03 9.77 10.64
N VAL A 70 -1.99 10.57 10.38
CA VAL A 70 -2.11 11.79 9.57
C VAL A 70 -2.45 11.44 8.13
N GLU A 71 -1.83 10.39 7.60
CA GLU A 71 -2.04 9.92 6.23
C GLU A 71 -3.44 9.37 6.01
N GLU A 72 -3.99 8.58 6.93
CA GLU A 72 -5.39 8.14 6.89
C GLU A 72 -6.36 9.33 6.80
N LYS A 73 -6.13 10.37 7.61
CA LYS A 73 -6.93 11.60 7.55
C LYS A 73 -6.74 12.37 6.23
N ARG A 74 -5.52 12.36 5.67
CA ARG A 74 -5.22 13.00 4.38
C ARG A 74 -5.96 12.28 3.25
N LEU A 75 -5.86 10.95 3.18
CA LEU A 75 -6.54 10.11 2.20
C LEU A 75 -8.07 10.27 2.29
N ALA A 76 -8.63 10.34 3.51
CA ALA A 76 -10.05 10.62 3.70
C ALA A 76 -10.46 11.99 3.12
N ARG A 77 -9.65 13.04 3.32
CA ARG A 77 -9.90 14.36 2.71
C ARG A 77 -9.76 14.33 1.18
N VAL A 78 -8.81 13.55 0.65
CA VAL A 78 -8.65 13.36 -0.79
C VAL A 78 -9.90 12.71 -1.39
N LEU A 79 -10.46 11.68 -0.75
CA LEU A 79 -11.72 11.07 -1.21
C LEU A 79 -12.90 12.04 -1.16
N LEU A 80 -13.02 12.86 -0.12
CA LEU A 80 -14.06 13.90 -0.06
C LEU A 80 -13.91 14.89 -1.23
N LYS A 81 -12.69 15.39 -1.47
CA LYS A 81 -12.39 16.29 -2.61
C LYS A 81 -12.69 15.60 -3.95
N PHE A 82 -12.38 14.32 -4.07
CA PHE A 82 -12.69 13.55 -5.27
C PHE A 82 -14.20 13.50 -5.53
N GLN A 83 -15.01 13.23 -4.50
CA GLN A 83 -16.46 13.21 -4.61
C GLN A 83 -17.03 14.59 -4.96
N GLU A 84 -16.44 15.68 -4.44
CA GLU A 84 -16.82 17.04 -4.82
C GLU A 84 -16.55 17.36 -6.30
N LEU A 85 -15.46 16.82 -6.86
CA LEU A 85 -15.06 17.07 -8.25
C LEU A 85 -15.77 16.18 -9.27
N TYR A 86 -15.95 14.91 -8.95
CA TYR A 86 -16.37 13.88 -9.90
C TYR A 86 -17.75 13.27 -9.58
N GLY A 87 -18.32 13.61 -8.43
CA GLY A 87 -19.58 13.06 -7.94
C GLY A 87 -19.39 11.79 -7.11
N ASP A 88 -20.51 11.15 -6.78
CA ASP A 88 -20.51 9.96 -5.92
C ASP A 88 -19.74 8.81 -6.58
N LEU A 89 -19.00 8.07 -5.75
CA LEU A 89 -18.33 6.84 -6.14
C LEU A 89 -19.36 5.80 -6.59
N TYR A 90 -18.99 4.92 -7.52
CA TYR A 90 -19.83 3.79 -7.89
C TYR A 90 -20.12 2.92 -6.66
N THR A 91 -21.41 2.62 -6.44
CA THR A 91 -21.90 1.78 -5.36
C THR A 91 -22.90 0.76 -5.86
N GLU A 92 -22.98 -0.35 -5.13
CA GLU A 92 -24.07 -1.31 -5.23
C GLU A 92 -24.67 -1.51 -3.84
N PRO A 93 -25.98 -1.73 -3.70
CA PRO A 93 -26.56 -1.99 -2.40
C PRO A 93 -26.14 -3.39 -1.90
N CYS A 94 -25.75 -3.48 -0.63
CA CYS A 94 -25.58 -4.76 0.03
C CYS A 94 -26.92 -5.50 0.06
N LEU A 95 -26.95 -6.75 -0.43
CA LEU A 95 -28.20 -7.52 -0.49
C LEU A 95 -28.79 -7.93 0.87
N ILE A 96 -28.09 -7.65 1.98
CA ILE A 96 -28.54 -8.00 3.34
C ILE A 96 -28.93 -6.74 4.12
N CYS A 97 -28.01 -5.79 4.30
CA CYS A 97 -28.30 -4.56 5.06
C CYS A 97 -28.86 -3.42 4.22
N LEU A 98 -28.79 -3.51 2.88
CA LEU A 98 -29.19 -2.48 1.91
C LEU A 98 -28.37 -1.19 1.94
N ASP A 99 -27.28 -1.15 2.71
CA ASP A 99 -26.32 -0.05 2.66
C ASP A 99 -25.54 -0.09 1.35
N ASP A 100 -25.26 1.08 0.79
CA ASP A 100 -24.43 1.24 -0.39
C ASP A 100 -22.99 0.83 -0.07
N ILE A 101 -22.43 -0.08 -0.88
CA ILE A 101 -21.05 -0.55 -0.75
C ILE A 101 -20.24 -0.24 -2.01
N HIS A 102 -19.00 0.16 -1.80
CA HIS A 102 -18.04 0.39 -2.87
C HIS A 102 -17.43 -0.93 -3.34
N VAL A 103 -18.09 -1.59 -4.29
CA VAL A 103 -17.73 -2.94 -4.77
C VAL A 103 -16.41 -3.01 -5.56
N HIS A 104 -15.84 -1.86 -5.88
CA HIS A 104 -14.57 -1.75 -6.59
C HIS A 104 -13.48 -1.01 -5.81
N ALA A 105 -13.73 -0.68 -4.54
CA ALA A 105 -12.75 -0.01 -3.71
C ALA A 105 -11.76 -0.99 -3.09
N ALA A 106 -12.15 -2.19 -2.65
CA ALA A 106 -11.20 -3.25 -2.30
C ALA A 106 -11.87 -4.62 -2.35
N THR A 107 -11.17 -5.63 -2.86
CA THR A 107 -11.73 -7.00 -3.01
C THR A 107 -12.05 -7.67 -1.67
N ASP A 108 -11.42 -7.24 -0.58
CA ASP A 108 -11.62 -7.80 0.76
C ASP A 108 -12.79 -7.15 1.54
N MET A 109 -13.41 -6.11 0.98
CA MET A 109 -14.52 -5.37 1.60
C MET A 109 -15.90 -5.88 1.17
N THR A 110 -15.98 -6.66 0.09
CA THR A 110 -17.26 -7.14 -0.45
C THR A 110 -17.18 -8.60 -0.90
N GLU A 111 -18.31 -9.31 -0.84
CA GLU A 111 -18.44 -10.68 -1.33
C GLU A 111 -19.50 -10.75 -2.42
N ILE A 112 -19.19 -11.42 -3.53
CA ILE A 112 -20.10 -11.57 -4.68
C ILE A 112 -20.88 -12.86 -4.56
N PHE A 113 -22.20 -12.77 -4.61
CA PHE A 113 -23.07 -13.95 -4.62
C PHE A 113 -23.41 -14.36 -6.05
N TYR A 114 -22.61 -15.26 -6.62
CA TYR A 114 -22.77 -15.79 -7.98
C TYR A 114 -24.14 -16.45 -8.27
N CYS A 115 -24.94 -16.82 -7.26
CA CYS A 115 -26.30 -17.34 -7.49
C CYS A 115 -27.33 -16.25 -7.83
N CYS A 116 -27.22 -15.07 -7.20
CA CYS A 116 -28.20 -14.00 -7.29
C CYS A 116 -27.65 -12.74 -7.97
N GLY A 117 -26.33 -12.66 -8.16
CA GLY A 117 -25.69 -11.59 -8.90
C GLY A 117 -25.48 -10.30 -8.12
N GLY A 118 -25.69 -10.26 -6.81
CA GLY A 118 -25.45 -9.06 -6.01
C GLY A 118 -24.36 -9.23 -4.97
N PHE A 119 -24.07 -8.13 -4.30
CA PHE A 119 -22.94 -7.96 -3.40
C PHE A 119 -23.36 -7.96 -1.94
N VAL A 120 -22.46 -8.39 -1.06
CA VAL A 120 -22.66 -8.36 0.39
C VAL A 120 -21.48 -7.65 1.03
N CYS A 121 -21.72 -6.75 1.97
CA CYS A 121 -20.65 -6.07 2.70
C CYS A 121 -19.88 -7.07 3.59
N LYS A 122 -18.61 -6.77 3.91
CA LYS A 122 -17.75 -7.63 4.75
C LYS A 122 -18.41 -8.06 6.07
N SER A 123 -19.17 -7.16 6.71
CA SER A 123 -19.88 -7.46 7.95
C SER A 123 -20.96 -8.52 7.75
N CYS A 124 -21.89 -8.28 6.82
CA CYS A 124 -22.97 -9.23 6.52
C CYS A 124 -22.43 -10.56 5.95
N ALA A 125 -21.32 -10.52 5.21
CA ALA A 125 -20.63 -11.72 4.76
C ALA A 125 -20.06 -12.53 5.93
N GLY A 126 -19.54 -11.86 6.97
CA GLY A 126 -19.11 -12.49 8.22
C GLY A 126 -20.22 -13.27 8.92
N ASP A 127 -21.42 -12.68 8.98
CA ASP A 127 -22.59 -13.26 9.67
C ASP A 127 -23.13 -14.53 9.01
N ILE A 128 -22.86 -14.72 7.71
CA ILE A 128 -23.37 -15.86 6.92
C ILE A 128 -22.28 -16.88 6.58
N LYS A 129 -21.08 -16.73 7.15
CA LYS A 129 -20.01 -17.74 7.04
C LYS A 129 -20.49 -19.09 7.59
N GLY A 130 -20.25 -20.14 6.82
CA GLY A 130 -20.59 -21.52 7.21
C GLY A 130 -21.99 -21.98 6.80
N LEU A 131 -22.75 -21.17 6.07
CA LEU A 131 -23.95 -21.63 5.39
C LEU A 131 -23.57 -22.41 4.12
N ASP A 132 -24.23 -23.55 3.87
CA ASP A 132 -24.07 -24.32 2.63
C ASP A 132 -24.89 -23.73 1.46
N LYS A 133 -25.85 -22.85 1.77
CA LYS A 133 -26.79 -22.27 0.82
C LYS A 133 -26.93 -20.77 1.04
N CYS A 134 -27.13 -20.06 -0.06
CA CYS A 134 -27.37 -18.63 -0.02
C CYS A 134 -28.67 -18.30 0.72
N PRO A 135 -28.64 -17.38 1.71
CA PRO A 135 -29.82 -17.01 2.49
C PRO A 135 -30.92 -16.34 1.64
N LEU A 136 -30.56 -15.76 0.50
CA LEU A 136 -31.46 -15.04 -0.40
C LEU A 136 -32.10 -15.96 -1.44
N CYS A 137 -31.26 -16.67 -2.21
CA CYS A 137 -31.69 -17.48 -3.36
C CYS A 137 -31.88 -18.97 -3.03
N ARG A 138 -31.40 -19.44 -1.85
CA ARG A 138 -31.37 -20.85 -1.41
C ARG A 138 -30.57 -21.82 -2.27
N GLU A 139 -29.89 -21.34 -3.31
CA GLU A 139 -28.93 -22.14 -4.09
C GLU A 139 -27.72 -22.51 -3.23
N SER A 140 -27.14 -23.66 -3.56
CA SER A 140 -25.91 -24.15 -2.91
C SER A 140 -24.72 -23.28 -3.27
N PHE A 141 -23.90 -22.93 -2.27
CA PHE A 141 -22.60 -22.27 -2.52
C PHE A 141 -21.54 -23.25 -3.05
N ALA A 142 -21.75 -24.56 -2.90
CA ALA A 142 -20.84 -25.57 -3.41
C ALA A 142 -20.88 -25.62 -4.95
N VAL A 143 -20.01 -24.84 -5.59
CA VAL A 143 -19.84 -24.73 -7.03
C VAL A 143 -18.37 -24.95 -7.38
N ASN A 144 -17.99 -26.19 -7.72
CA ASN A 144 -16.60 -26.54 -8.07
C ASN A 144 -16.49 -27.11 -9.48
N SER A 145 -17.11 -26.47 -10.47
CA SER A 145 -16.82 -26.81 -11.88
C SER A 145 -16.91 -25.58 -12.78
N ALA A 146 -15.97 -25.47 -13.73
CA ALA A 146 -15.98 -24.42 -14.76
C ALA A 146 -17.31 -24.36 -15.53
N ALA A 147 -17.95 -25.52 -15.75
CA ALA A 147 -19.26 -25.58 -16.42
C ALA A 147 -20.37 -24.87 -15.63
N LEU A 148 -20.38 -24.99 -14.30
CA LEU A 148 -21.36 -24.33 -13.44
C LEU A 148 -21.05 -22.83 -13.30
N TYR A 149 -19.78 -22.46 -13.16
CA TYR A 149 -19.34 -21.06 -13.15
C TYR A 149 -19.78 -20.33 -14.44
N LYS A 150 -19.43 -20.89 -15.61
CA LYS A 150 -19.89 -20.41 -16.91
C LYS A 150 -21.41 -20.28 -16.98
N TRP A 151 -22.15 -21.29 -16.51
CA TRP A 151 -23.61 -21.25 -16.54
C TRP A 151 -24.17 -20.12 -15.69
N GLN A 152 -23.61 -19.88 -14.49
CA GLN A 152 -24.02 -18.80 -13.59
C GLN A 152 -23.73 -17.43 -14.20
N VAL A 153 -22.48 -17.19 -14.63
CA VAL A 153 -22.06 -15.93 -15.29
C VAL A 153 -22.98 -15.62 -16.48
N MET A 154 -23.19 -16.58 -17.38
CA MET A 154 -24.07 -16.37 -18.54
C MET A 154 -25.54 -16.18 -18.17
N THR A 155 -26.02 -16.80 -17.10
CA THR A 155 -27.40 -16.62 -16.61
C THR A 155 -27.59 -15.22 -16.05
N LEU A 156 -26.63 -14.72 -15.26
CA LEU A 156 -26.67 -13.38 -14.69
C LEU A 156 -26.44 -12.29 -15.76
N ALA A 157 -25.51 -12.50 -16.69
CA ALA A 157 -25.28 -11.59 -17.81
C ALA A 157 -26.54 -11.37 -18.66
N LYS A 158 -27.28 -12.46 -18.95
CA LYS A 158 -28.58 -12.41 -19.65
C LYS A 158 -29.67 -11.70 -18.86
N ARG A 159 -29.58 -11.67 -17.53
CA ARG A 159 -30.50 -10.93 -16.65
C ARG A 159 -30.16 -9.45 -16.53
N GLY A 160 -29.02 -9.00 -17.08
CA GLY A 160 -28.62 -7.60 -17.04
C GLY A 160 -27.58 -7.26 -15.98
N VAL A 161 -27.12 -8.22 -15.17
CA VAL A 161 -26.16 -7.94 -14.08
C VAL A 161 -24.83 -7.46 -14.65
N SER A 162 -24.43 -6.23 -14.32
CA SER A 162 -23.27 -5.50 -14.90
C SER A 162 -21.96 -6.28 -14.79
N TRP A 163 -21.57 -6.66 -13.57
CA TRP A 163 -20.32 -7.41 -13.35
C TRP A 163 -20.31 -8.76 -14.08
N ALA A 164 -21.46 -9.42 -14.21
CA ALA A 164 -21.56 -10.70 -14.91
C ALA A 164 -21.50 -10.53 -16.43
N GLN A 165 -22.03 -9.41 -16.96
CA GLN A 165 -21.84 -9.05 -18.36
C GLN A 165 -20.37 -8.75 -18.64
N ARG A 166 -19.70 -8.01 -17.75
CA ARG A 166 -18.26 -7.76 -17.84
C ARG A 166 -17.49 -9.08 -17.88
N GLU A 167 -17.71 -9.93 -16.90
CA GLU A 167 -17.06 -11.24 -16.77
C GLU A 167 -17.32 -12.12 -18.00
N ALA A 168 -18.57 -12.20 -18.47
CA ALA A 168 -18.90 -12.92 -19.70
C ALA A 168 -18.13 -12.36 -20.91
N GLY A 169 -17.96 -11.04 -20.97
CA GLY A 169 -17.21 -10.35 -22.00
C GLY A 169 -15.75 -10.78 -22.04
N ILE A 170 -15.05 -10.67 -20.91
CA ILE A 170 -13.63 -11.04 -20.75
C ILE A 170 -13.42 -12.51 -21.11
N LEU A 171 -14.21 -13.42 -20.50
CA LEU A 171 -14.08 -14.86 -20.72
C LEU A 171 -14.33 -15.26 -22.19
N MET A 172 -15.22 -14.55 -22.89
CA MET A 172 -15.44 -14.77 -24.33
C MET A 172 -14.31 -14.21 -25.19
N ILE A 173 -13.71 -13.07 -24.84
CA ILE A 173 -12.58 -12.50 -25.59
C ILE A 173 -11.36 -13.44 -25.50
N ASP A 174 -11.09 -13.98 -24.31
CA ASP A 174 -9.91 -14.82 -24.09
C ASP A 174 -10.14 -16.30 -24.39
N GLY A 175 -11.40 -16.75 -24.35
CA GLY A 175 -11.74 -18.17 -24.51
C GLY A 175 -11.38 -19.01 -23.29
N MET A 176 -11.72 -18.54 -22.08
CA MET A 176 -11.42 -19.18 -20.80
C MET A 176 -12.66 -19.77 -20.13
N GLU A 177 -12.48 -20.54 -19.05
CA GLU A 177 -13.55 -21.10 -18.20
C GLU A 177 -14.64 -21.85 -18.98
N GLY A 178 -14.24 -22.54 -20.05
CA GLY A 178 -15.13 -23.31 -20.91
C GLY A 178 -15.97 -22.47 -21.89
N LEU A 179 -15.75 -21.16 -21.99
CA LEU A 179 -16.22 -20.34 -23.11
C LEU A 179 -15.22 -20.42 -24.28
N GLN A 180 -15.76 -20.49 -25.49
CA GLN A 180 -14.93 -20.43 -26.70
C GLN A 180 -14.61 -18.98 -27.03
N LYS A 181 -13.39 -18.75 -27.51
CA LYS A 181 -12.93 -17.43 -27.96
C LYS A 181 -13.86 -16.86 -29.03
N GLN A 182 -14.54 -15.76 -28.71
CA GLN A 182 -15.57 -15.06 -29.48
C GLN A 182 -15.49 -13.55 -29.21
N GLU A 183 -14.41 -12.93 -29.68
CA GLU A 183 -14.06 -11.51 -29.50
C GLU A 183 -15.24 -10.55 -29.71
N LYS A 184 -15.95 -10.67 -30.84
CA LYS A 184 -17.13 -9.83 -31.13
C LYS A 184 -18.23 -9.93 -30.08
N ALA A 185 -18.60 -11.16 -29.70
CA ALA A 185 -19.66 -11.38 -28.71
C ALA A 185 -19.20 -10.92 -27.31
N GLY A 186 -17.92 -11.08 -26.99
CA GLY A 186 -17.36 -10.59 -25.75
C GLY A 186 -17.36 -9.05 -25.66
N LEU A 187 -17.00 -8.36 -26.75
CA LEU A 187 -17.13 -6.91 -26.86
C LEU A 187 -18.57 -6.43 -26.70
N GLU A 188 -19.55 -7.15 -27.28
CA GLU A 188 -20.97 -6.82 -27.10
C GLU A 188 -21.39 -6.92 -25.62
N TRP A 189 -20.85 -7.87 -24.85
CA TRP A 189 -21.12 -7.98 -23.42
C TRP A 189 -20.42 -6.89 -22.59
N LEU A 190 -19.14 -6.60 -22.87
CA LEU A 190 -18.42 -5.51 -22.23
C LEU A 190 -19.11 -4.15 -22.45
N ASN A 191 -19.55 -3.88 -23.68
CA ASN A 191 -20.29 -2.65 -23.99
C ASN A 191 -21.62 -2.56 -23.22
N LYS A 192 -22.31 -3.68 -22.96
CA LYS A 192 -23.53 -3.67 -22.13
C LYS A 192 -23.22 -3.35 -20.67
N ALA A 193 -22.13 -3.89 -20.11
CA ALA A 193 -21.70 -3.57 -18.75
C ALA A 193 -21.27 -2.10 -18.64
N ALA A 194 -20.47 -1.62 -19.58
CA ALA A 194 -20.03 -0.22 -19.65
C ALA A 194 -21.19 0.78 -19.84
N ALA A 195 -22.24 0.39 -20.58
CA ALA A 195 -23.47 1.19 -20.71
C ALA A 195 -24.24 1.33 -19.39
N GLN A 196 -24.00 0.44 -18.42
CA GLN A 196 -24.49 0.53 -17.04
C GLN A 196 -23.51 1.25 -16.11
N ASN A 197 -22.47 1.90 -16.67
CA ASN A 197 -21.38 2.55 -15.92
C ASN A 197 -20.61 1.58 -15.01
N ASP A 198 -20.51 0.30 -15.36
CA ASP A 198 -19.61 -0.64 -14.66
C ASP A 198 -18.16 -0.14 -14.83
N PRO A 199 -17.49 0.33 -13.75
CA PRO A 199 -16.19 1.00 -13.87
C PRO A 199 -15.09 0.06 -14.35
N SER A 200 -15.14 -1.20 -13.92
CA SER A 200 -14.21 -2.23 -14.38
C SER A 200 -14.41 -2.54 -15.86
N ALA A 201 -15.65 -2.64 -16.37
CA ALA A 201 -15.89 -2.84 -17.80
C ALA A 201 -15.45 -1.64 -18.66
N LEU A 202 -15.58 -0.42 -18.14
CA LEU A 202 -15.06 0.79 -18.79
C LEU A 202 -13.53 0.74 -18.88
N HIS A 203 -12.85 0.35 -17.79
CA HIS A 203 -11.40 0.17 -17.76
C HIS A 203 -10.92 -0.92 -18.72
N GLU A 204 -11.60 -2.07 -18.76
CA GLU A 204 -11.31 -3.15 -19.72
C GLU A 204 -11.46 -2.67 -21.17
N LEU A 205 -12.55 -1.96 -21.48
CA LEU A 205 -12.73 -1.39 -22.83
C LEU A 205 -11.65 -0.35 -23.15
N SER A 206 -11.19 0.43 -22.18
CA SER A 206 -10.06 1.36 -22.38
C SER A 206 -8.81 0.61 -22.84
N SER A 207 -8.42 -0.44 -22.12
CA SER A 207 -7.27 -1.28 -22.48
C SER A 207 -7.42 -1.91 -23.86
N LEU A 208 -8.61 -2.41 -24.19
CA LEU A 208 -8.90 -2.94 -25.53
C LEU A 208 -8.81 -1.88 -26.63
N TYR A 209 -9.22 -0.63 -26.40
CA TYR A 209 -9.06 0.44 -27.39
C TYR A 209 -7.60 0.88 -27.53
N ARG A 210 -6.80 0.82 -26.47
CA ARG A 210 -5.37 1.14 -26.50
C ARG A 210 -4.56 0.09 -27.27
N GLU A 211 -4.82 -1.19 -26.99
CA GLU A 211 -4.11 -2.31 -27.62
C GLU A 211 -4.69 -2.71 -28.97
N GLY A 212 -5.96 -2.36 -29.22
CA GLY A 212 -6.74 -2.88 -30.33
C GLY A 212 -7.08 -4.36 -30.14
N MET A 213 -8.04 -4.86 -30.92
CA MET A 213 -8.41 -6.27 -30.94
C MET A 213 -8.55 -6.73 -32.38
N ALA A 214 -7.52 -7.44 -32.86
CA ALA A 214 -7.40 -8.05 -34.18
C ALA A 214 -8.33 -7.46 -35.26
N SER A 215 -9.48 -8.10 -35.51
CA SER A 215 -10.45 -7.72 -36.55
C SER A 215 -11.67 -6.95 -36.05
N GLU A 216 -11.86 -6.83 -34.74
CA GLU A 216 -13.11 -6.33 -34.15
C GLU A 216 -12.99 -4.89 -33.61
N LEU A 217 -11.80 -4.48 -33.18
CA LEU A 217 -11.58 -3.17 -32.57
C LEU A 217 -10.27 -2.54 -33.05
N GLY A 218 -10.39 -1.42 -33.75
CA GLY A 218 -9.23 -0.60 -34.11
C GLY A 218 -8.70 0.17 -32.91
N LYS A 219 -7.36 0.35 -32.85
CA LYS A 219 -6.71 1.17 -31.84
C LYS A 219 -7.25 2.61 -31.86
N SER A 220 -7.55 3.15 -30.68
CA SER A 220 -7.94 4.55 -30.51
C SER A 220 -7.53 5.03 -29.12
N GLN A 221 -6.43 5.78 -29.06
CA GLN A 221 -5.94 6.35 -27.79
C GLN A 221 -6.96 7.31 -27.17
N GLU A 222 -7.61 8.13 -27.99
CA GLU A 222 -8.64 9.08 -27.53
C GLU A 222 -9.80 8.37 -26.82
N LYS A 223 -10.34 7.30 -27.42
CA LYS A 223 -11.41 6.51 -26.80
C LYS A 223 -10.94 5.76 -25.56
N ALA A 224 -9.71 5.24 -25.58
CA ALA A 224 -9.13 4.61 -24.40
C ALA A 224 -9.08 5.61 -23.24
N ASN A 225 -8.54 6.82 -23.48
CA ASN A 225 -8.45 7.86 -22.46
C ASN A 225 -9.83 8.32 -21.97
N GLU A 226 -10.82 8.47 -22.84
CA GLU A 226 -12.20 8.80 -22.46
C GLU A 226 -12.78 7.75 -21.49
N LEU A 227 -12.61 6.47 -21.80
CA LEU A 227 -13.13 5.36 -20.99
C LEU A 227 -12.35 5.21 -19.68
N LEU A 228 -11.02 5.39 -19.71
CA LEU A 228 -10.16 5.38 -18.52
C LEU A 228 -10.57 6.50 -17.56
N LEU A 229 -10.69 7.74 -18.05
CA LEU A 229 -11.16 8.88 -17.26
C LEU A 229 -12.54 8.62 -16.66
N LYS A 230 -13.46 8.03 -17.44
CA LYS A 230 -14.79 7.69 -16.94
C LYS A 230 -14.74 6.63 -15.84
N ALA A 231 -13.96 5.57 -16.00
CA ALA A 231 -13.76 4.53 -14.97
C ALA A 231 -13.14 5.12 -13.70
N ALA A 232 -12.09 5.92 -13.85
CA ALA A 232 -11.40 6.59 -12.75
C ALA A 232 -12.34 7.53 -11.99
N ASN A 233 -13.12 8.35 -12.70
CA ASN A 233 -14.07 9.29 -12.10
C ASN A 233 -15.26 8.61 -11.41
N LEU A 234 -15.52 7.33 -11.70
CA LEU A 234 -16.47 6.50 -10.97
C LEU A 234 -15.85 5.84 -9.72
N GLY A 235 -14.59 6.13 -9.42
CA GLY A 235 -13.90 5.59 -8.25
C GLY A 235 -13.37 4.17 -8.45
N PHE A 236 -13.02 3.78 -9.68
CA PHE A 236 -12.30 2.52 -9.89
C PHE A 236 -10.83 2.69 -9.49
N ALA A 237 -10.35 1.94 -8.50
CA ALA A 237 -8.99 2.08 -7.97
C ALA A 237 -7.94 1.89 -9.07
N ASN A 238 -7.98 0.76 -9.79
CA ASN A 238 -7.05 0.45 -10.88
C ASN A 238 -7.03 1.50 -12.00
N ALA A 239 -8.17 2.13 -12.32
CA ALA A 239 -8.19 3.21 -13.31
C ALA A 239 -7.58 4.49 -12.76
N ASN A 240 -7.71 4.77 -11.46
CA ASN A 240 -7.05 5.92 -10.84
C ASN A 240 -5.54 5.70 -10.69
N SER A 241 -5.06 4.50 -10.35
CA SER A 241 -3.62 4.20 -10.32
C SER A 241 -3.01 4.28 -11.72
N GLU A 242 -3.64 3.67 -12.73
CA GLU A 242 -3.19 3.78 -14.12
C GLU A 242 -3.18 5.23 -14.64
N LEU A 243 -4.20 6.02 -14.29
CA LEU A 243 -4.25 7.43 -14.64
C LEU A 243 -3.16 8.23 -13.89
N GLY A 244 -2.89 7.87 -12.62
CA GLY A 244 -1.79 8.40 -11.84
C GLY A 244 -0.44 8.14 -12.50
N ASP A 245 -0.19 6.92 -12.98
CA ASP A 245 1.04 6.58 -13.73
C ASP A 245 1.13 7.37 -15.05
N CYS A 246 0.01 7.50 -15.77
CA CYS A 246 -0.04 8.27 -17.00
C CYS A 246 0.37 9.74 -16.80
N TYR A 247 -0.14 10.39 -15.75
CA TYR A 247 0.24 11.76 -15.37
C TYR A 247 1.66 11.83 -14.79
N TYR A 248 2.11 10.84 -14.03
CA TYR A 248 3.47 10.83 -13.48
C TYR A 248 4.54 10.73 -14.58
N ARG A 249 4.28 9.95 -15.63
CA ARG A 249 5.26 9.72 -16.72
C ARG A 249 5.02 10.58 -17.96
N GLY A 250 3.89 11.30 -18.05
CA GLY A 250 3.50 12.01 -19.27
C GLY A 250 3.32 11.08 -20.47
N VAL A 251 2.59 9.97 -20.31
CA VAL A 251 2.41 8.94 -21.34
C VAL A 251 0.95 8.78 -21.77
N ASN A 252 0.71 8.00 -22.84
CA ASN A 252 -0.63 7.67 -23.34
C ASN A 252 -1.50 8.88 -23.71
N GLY A 253 -0.88 10.03 -23.98
CA GLY A 253 -1.58 11.28 -24.34
C GLY A 253 -1.99 12.13 -23.13
N PHE A 254 -1.51 11.81 -21.93
CA PHE A 254 -1.56 12.67 -20.75
C PHE A 254 -0.21 13.40 -20.62
N GLU A 255 -0.25 14.70 -20.32
CA GLU A 255 0.96 15.48 -20.03
C GLU A 255 1.42 15.21 -18.59
N GLU A 256 2.70 15.41 -18.32
CA GLU A 256 3.26 15.23 -16.97
C GLU A 256 2.61 16.22 -16.00
N ASP A 257 2.02 15.71 -14.92
CA ASP A 257 1.34 16.49 -13.88
C ASP A 257 1.46 15.78 -12.54
N ASP A 258 2.47 16.18 -11.75
CA ASP A 258 2.75 15.58 -10.43
C ASP A 258 1.60 15.75 -9.43
N ASP A 259 0.89 16.87 -9.48
CA ASP A 259 -0.22 17.15 -8.56
C ASP A 259 -1.40 16.21 -8.86
N GLU A 260 -1.75 16.04 -10.14
CA GLU A 260 -2.82 15.12 -10.54
C GLU A 260 -2.38 13.65 -10.36
N ALA A 261 -1.11 13.31 -10.64
CA ALA A 261 -0.56 11.98 -10.39
C ALA A 261 -0.66 11.58 -8.91
N TYR A 262 -0.18 12.46 -8.01
CA TYR A 262 -0.25 12.24 -6.58
C TYR A 262 -1.70 12.19 -6.08
N PHE A 263 -2.58 13.03 -6.61
CA PHE A 263 -4.01 13.03 -6.28
C PHE A 263 -4.68 11.71 -6.70
N ARG A 264 -4.47 11.25 -7.93
CA ARG A 264 -5.07 10.00 -8.46
C ARG A 264 -4.54 8.76 -7.75
N ALA A 265 -3.25 8.67 -7.50
CA ALA A 265 -2.67 7.60 -6.69
C ALA A 265 -3.21 7.62 -5.25
N SER A 266 -3.40 8.81 -4.66
CA SER A 266 -4.00 8.95 -3.33
C SER A 266 -5.46 8.46 -3.31
N VAL A 267 -6.25 8.75 -4.35
CA VAL A 267 -7.62 8.25 -4.49
C VAL A 267 -7.63 6.73 -4.62
N ALA A 268 -6.79 6.17 -5.50
CA ALA A 268 -6.68 4.73 -5.71
C ALA A 268 -6.32 4.01 -4.40
N PHE A 269 -5.30 4.46 -3.68
CA PHE A 269 -4.89 3.86 -2.41
C PHE A 269 -5.92 4.03 -1.30
N ALA A 270 -6.65 5.16 -1.28
CA ALA A 270 -7.71 5.38 -0.29
C ALA A 270 -8.92 4.48 -0.52
N LEU A 271 -9.17 4.10 -1.78
CA LEU A 271 -10.18 3.13 -2.15
C LEU A 271 -9.68 1.71 -1.82
N ASP A 272 -8.50 1.36 -2.35
CA ASP A 272 -7.83 0.07 -2.15
C ASP A 272 -6.45 0.27 -1.51
N GLY A 273 -6.34 0.05 -0.20
CA GLY A 273 -5.07 0.13 0.51
C GLY A 273 -4.04 -0.95 0.12
N THR A 274 -4.39 -1.83 -0.83
CA THR A 274 -3.50 -2.83 -1.42
C THR A 274 -3.14 -2.57 -2.87
N ASP A 275 -3.63 -1.48 -3.49
CA ASP A 275 -3.25 -1.10 -4.86
C ASP A 275 -1.75 -0.77 -4.91
N GLU A 276 -1.00 -1.65 -5.56
CA GLU A 276 0.46 -1.63 -5.58
C GLU A 276 1.02 -0.52 -6.44
N GLU A 277 0.34 -0.19 -7.55
CA GLU A 277 0.76 0.86 -8.48
C GLU A 277 0.53 2.24 -7.84
N ALA A 278 -0.62 2.41 -7.16
CA ALA A 278 -0.87 3.57 -6.31
C ALA A 278 0.17 3.69 -5.20
N ALA A 279 0.46 2.59 -4.49
CA ALA A 279 1.48 2.57 -3.46
C ALA A 279 2.86 2.93 -4.03
N GLU A 280 3.24 2.40 -5.20
CA GLU A 280 4.51 2.72 -5.85
C GLU A 280 4.64 4.23 -6.08
N ILE A 281 3.64 4.84 -6.73
CA ILE A 281 3.61 6.27 -7.05
C ILE A 281 3.70 7.11 -5.76
N LEU A 282 2.85 6.84 -4.76
CA LEU A 282 2.89 7.54 -3.47
C LEU A 282 4.24 7.37 -2.77
N GLY A 283 4.82 6.17 -2.86
CA GLY A 283 6.13 5.85 -2.33
C GLY A 283 7.24 6.71 -2.93
N TYR A 284 7.21 6.94 -4.26
CA TYR A 284 8.16 7.84 -4.91
C TYR A 284 7.97 9.29 -4.49
N PHE A 285 6.74 9.79 -4.46
CA PHE A 285 6.45 11.16 -4.03
C PHE A 285 6.92 11.42 -2.59
N HIS A 286 6.73 10.49 -1.66
CA HIS A 286 7.23 10.63 -0.30
C HIS A 286 8.75 10.43 -0.18
N PHE A 287 9.38 9.74 -1.14
CA PHE A 287 10.82 9.50 -1.18
C PHE A 287 11.61 10.68 -1.78
N ASP A 288 11.02 11.37 -2.75
CA ASP A 288 11.57 12.58 -3.36
C ASP A 288 11.01 13.84 -2.69
N ALA A 289 11.87 14.51 -1.90
CA ALA A 289 11.43 15.59 -1.04
C ALA A 289 11.06 16.88 -1.79
N GLU A 290 11.31 16.95 -3.10
CA GLU A 290 11.00 18.12 -3.93
C GLU A 290 9.60 18.03 -4.58
N SER A 291 9.00 16.84 -4.63
CA SER A 291 7.77 16.59 -5.40
C SER A 291 6.48 16.89 -4.65
N ILE A 292 6.49 16.89 -3.31
CA ILE A 292 5.30 17.21 -2.49
C ILE A 292 5.65 18.11 -1.29
N PRO A 293 4.69 18.86 -0.72
CA PRO A 293 4.97 19.79 0.38
C PRO A 293 5.44 19.13 1.68
N GLU A 294 4.95 17.93 2.00
CA GLU A 294 5.22 17.23 3.25
C GLU A 294 5.66 15.77 2.99
N PRO A 295 6.89 15.55 2.49
CA PRO A 295 7.43 14.22 2.26
C PRO A 295 7.73 13.51 3.58
N SER A 296 7.66 12.18 3.58
CA SER A 296 7.85 11.36 4.79
C SER A 296 8.56 10.07 4.45
N LEU A 297 9.79 9.90 4.96
CA LEU A 297 10.56 8.67 4.75
C LEU A 297 9.87 7.43 5.33
N TYR A 298 9.01 7.62 6.34
CA TYR A 298 8.16 6.57 6.89
C TYR A 298 7.09 6.14 5.89
N LEU A 299 6.37 7.09 5.30
CA LEU A 299 5.36 6.81 4.29
C LEU A 299 6.01 6.25 3.02
N ALA A 300 7.16 6.78 2.60
CA ALA A 300 7.94 6.23 1.49
C ALA A 300 8.28 4.75 1.73
N CYS A 301 8.79 4.40 2.91
CA CYS A 301 9.08 3.00 3.25
C CYS A 301 7.82 2.15 3.35
N HIS A 302 6.72 2.68 3.88
CA HIS A 302 5.45 1.98 3.99
C HIS A 302 4.88 1.61 2.63
N TYR A 303 4.75 2.60 1.75
CA TYR A 303 4.22 2.45 0.41
C TYR A 303 5.11 1.58 -0.48
N LEU A 304 6.41 1.86 -0.53
CA LEU A 304 7.34 1.03 -1.33
C LEU A 304 7.46 -0.40 -0.79
N ASN A 305 7.17 -0.65 0.49
CA ASN A 305 7.12 -2.01 1.02
C ASN A 305 5.89 -2.79 0.55
N ILE A 306 4.75 -2.12 0.37
CA ILE A 306 3.53 -2.71 -0.22
C ILE A 306 3.84 -3.12 -1.66
N ALA A 307 4.32 -2.18 -2.48
CA ALA A 307 4.72 -2.45 -3.86
C ALA A 307 5.82 -3.53 -3.97
N ALA A 308 6.79 -3.53 -3.05
CA ALA A 308 7.85 -4.54 -3.03
C ALA A 308 7.35 -5.95 -2.66
N SER A 309 6.11 -6.13 -2.20
CA SER A 309 5.61 -7.42 -1.73
C SER A 309 5.34 -8.39 -2.89
N GLU A 310 4.74 -7.94 -3.99
CA GLU A 310 4.51 -8.71 -5.23
C GLU A 310 5.45 -8.34 -6.38
N ASP A 311 6.47 -7.54 -6.11
CA ASP A 311 7.55 -7.18 -7.05
C ASP A 311 7.99 -8.34 -7.95
N SER A 312 7.84 -8.10 -9.26
CA SER A 312 8.17 -9.02 -10.35
C SER A 312 9.35 -8.57 -11.21
N SER A 313 9.73 -7.29 -11.16
CA SER A 313 10.77 -6.67 -12.00
C SER A 313 12.13 -6.55 -11.27
N GLY A 314 12.08 -6.48 -9.95
CA GLY A 314 13.16 -6.13 -9.04
C GLY A 314 13.30 -4.64 -8.77
N ASP A 315 12.48 -3.79 -9.37
CA ASP A 315 12.54 -2.33 -9.24
C ASP A 315 12.02 -1.90 -7.86
N GLU A 316 10.88 -2.42 -7.42
CA GLU A 316 10.25 -2.03 -6.16
C GLU A 316 11.10 -2.49 -4.96
N SER A 317 11.64 -3.71 -5.00
CA SER A 317 12.60 -4.19 -3.99
C SER A 317 13.87 -3.34 -3.95
N PHE A 318 14.33 -2.84 -5.10
CA PHE A 318 15.46 -1.92 -5.13
C PHE A 318 15.09 -0.60 -4.47
N ASN A 319 13.99 0.03 -4.88
CA ASN A 319 13.56 1.32 -4.37
C ASN A 319 13.26 1.28 -2.88
N TYR A 320 12.56 0.24 -2.40
CA TYR A 320 12.36 0.02 -0.96
C TYR A 320 13.68 -0.12 -0.20
N SER A 321 14.68 -0.81 -0.78
CA SER A 321 16.00 -0.92 -0.15
C SER A 321 16.70 0.43 0.01
N ILE A 322 16.52 1.35 -0.95
CA ILE A 322 17.08 2.70 -0.89
C ILE A 322 16.30 3.57 0.10
N ALA A 323 14.97 3.51 0.10
CA ALA A 323 14.12 4.20 1.07
C ALA A 323 14.48 3.80 2.49
N LEU A 324 14.64 2.50 2.73
CA LEU A 324 15.05 1.98 4.03
C LEU A 324 16.45 2.47 4.44
N HIS A 325 17.37 2.62 3.48
CA HIS A 325 18.67 3.22 3.76
C HIS A 325 18.56 4.66 4.24
N LYS A 326 17.78 5.48 3.52
CA LYS A 326 17.57 6.89 3.84
C LYS A 326 16.88 7.05 5.20
N LEU A 327 15.85 6.26 5.48
CA LEU A 327 15.16 6.28 6.77
C LEU A 327 16.12 5.92 7.92
N ASN A 328 16.97 4.91 7.74
CA ASN A 328 17.95 4.55 8.75
C ASN A 328 19.01 5.65 8.96
N GLN A 329 19.39 6.39 7.92
CA GLN A 329 20.26 7.56 8.09
C GLN A 329 19.57 8.68 8.87
N HIS A 330 18.29 8.92 8.60
CA HIS A 330 17.48 9.91 9.29
C HIS A 330 17.30 9.59 10.78
N LEU A 331 16.92 8.36 11.12
CA LEU A 331 16.67 7.92 12.50
C LEU A 331 17.88 8.00 13.44
N HIS A 332 19.09 7.90 12.88
CA HIS A 332 20.33 7.75 13.64
C HIS A 332 21.33 8.88 13.39
N ASP A 333 20.95 9.97 12.72
CA ASP A 333 21.85 11.08 12.33
C ASP A 333 23.16 10.61 11.67
N GLY A 334 23.09 9.50 10.93
CA GLY A 334 24.26 8.85 10.34
C GLY A 334 25.19 8.11 11.32
N TYR A 335 24.93 8.13 12.63
CA TYR A 335 25.68 7.37 13.62
C TYR A 335 25.31 5.87 13.55
N LYS A 336 26.34 5.02 13.41
CA LYS A 336 26.15 3.56 13.38
C LYS A 336 25.98 3.02 14.78
N ALA A 337 24.72 2.97 15.17
CA ALA A 337 24.25 2.37 16.39
C ALA A 337 24.33 0.84 16.35
N ASN A 338 25.03 0.22 17.31
CA ASN A 338 24.99 -1.24 17.50
C ASN A 338 23.54 -1.74 17.67
N GLY A 339 23.09 -2.64 16.78
CA GLY A 339 21.72 -3.16 16.80
C GLY A 339 20.68 -2.30 16.10
N SER A 340 21.11 -1.29 15.33
CA SER A 340 20.27 -0.44 14.49
C SER A 340 20.79 -0.36 13.05
N ASP A 341 21.54 -1.38 12.62
CA ASP A 341 22.12 -1.41 11.28
C ASP A 341 21.11 -2.00 10.29
N ALA A 342 20.61 -1.16 9.38
CA ALA A 342 19.70 -1.60 8.32
C ALA A 342 20.40 -2.44 7.22
N THR A 343 21.73 -2.51 7.19
CA THR A 343 22.49 -3.22 6.13
C THR A 343 21.99 -4.65 5.88
N PRO A 344 21.67 -5.48 6.89
CA PRO A 344 21.13 -6.81 6.66
C PRO A 344 19.80 -6.84 5.91
N ALA A 345 18.86 -5.94 6.23
CA ALA A 345 17.58 -5.84 5.54
C ALA A 345 17.74 -5.23 4.15
N LEU A 346 18.56 -4.20 4.02
CA LEU A 346 18.90 -3.59 2.73
C LEU A 346 19.49 -4.61 1.75
N LEU A 347 20.45 -5.44 2.19
CA LEU A 347 21.04 -6.47 1.35
C LEU A 347 20.07 -7.63 1.05
N PHE A 348 19.05 -7.85 1.87
CA PHE A 348 18.00 -8.82 1.56
C PHE A 348 17.17 -8.35 0.35
N TRP A 349 16.66 -7.12 0.41
CA TRP A 349 15.85 -6.54 -0.67
C TRP A 349 16.66 -6.34 -1.96
N LEU A 350 17.93 -5.92 -1.86
CA LEU A 350 18.83 -5.87 -3.03
C LEU A 350 19.11 -7.25 -3.65
N ARG A 351 19.08 -8.33 -2.86
CA ARG A 351 19.20 -9.70 -3.41
C ARG A 351 17.93 -10.13 -4.09
N LYS A 352 16.74 -9.83 -3.53
CA LYS A 352 15.45 -10.04 -4.21
C LYS A 352 15.44 -9.32 -5.56
N SER A 353 15.77 -8.04 -5.56
CA SER A 353 15.93 -7.21 -6.77
C SER A 353 16.87 -7.82 -7.81
N ARG A 354 18.08 -8.27 -7.40
CA ARG A 354 19.01 -8.99 -8.29
C ARG A 354 18.41 -10.28 -8.83
N ASP A 355 17.77 -11.08 -7.98
CA ASP A 355 17.26 -12.40 -8.35
C ASP A 355 16.09 -12.29 -9.37
N LEU A 356 15.42 -11.14 -9.40
CA LEU A 356 14.43 -10.75 -10.42
C LEU A 356 15.05 -10.14 -11.69
N GLY A 357 16.36 -9.85 -11.69
CA GLY A 357 17.10 -9.41 -12.88
C GLY A 357 17.44 -7.92 -12.93
N HIS A 358 17.10 -7.14 -11.91
CA HIS A 358 17.34 -5.69 -11.92
C HIS A 358 18.85 -5.34 -11.85
N GLU A 359 19.32 -4.59 -12.86
CA GLU A 359 20.74 -4.32 -13.06
C GLU A 359 21.35 -3.38 -12.02
N ASN A 360 20.64 -2.29 -11.67
CA ASN A 360 21.15 -1.31 -10.71
C ASN A 360 21.21 -1.91 -9.31
N GLY A 361 20.20 -2.70 -8.93
CA GLY A 361 20.21 -3.49 -7.69
C GLY A 361 21.40 -4.45 -7.64
N THR A 362 21.66 -5.16 -8.73
CA THR A 362 22.83 -6.05 -8.86
C THR A 362 24.15 -5.29 -8.69
N ARG A 363 24.29 -4.12 -9.31
CA ARG A 363 25.50 -3.30 -9.24
C ARG A 363 25.74 -2.75 -7.84
N LEU A 364 24.69 -2.22 -7.20
CA LEU A 364 24.76 -1.70 -5.83
C LEU A 364 25.07 -2.82 -4.83
N LEU A 365 24.42 -3.98 -4.96
CA LEU A 365 24.68 -5.14 -4.13
C LEU A 365 26.16 -5.55 -4.19
N LYS A 366 26.72 -5.70 -5.39
CA LYS A 366 28.15 -6.02 -5.59
C LYS A 366 29.05 -5.01 -4.89
N LYS A 367 28.78 -3.70 -5.07
CA LYS A 367 29.56 -2.63 -4.43
C LYS A 367 29.53 -2.74 -2.90
N LEU A 368 28.34 -2.96 -2.31
CA LEU A 368 28.18 -3.07 -0.86
C LEU A 368 28.83 -4.34 -0.29
N GLU A 369 28.70 -5.47 -0.97
CA GLU A 369 29.33 -6.73 -0.56
C GLU A 369 30.86 -6.66 -0.66
N SER A 370 31.40 -6.10 -1.75
CA SER A 370 32.86 -5.86 -1.89
C SER A 370 33.40 -4.94 -0.80
N ASN A 371 32.68 -3.86 -0.48
CA ASN A 371 33.04 -2.99 0.63
C ASN A 371 33.04 -3.75 1.97
N GLY A 372 32.03 -4.57 2.22
CA GLY A 372 31.92 -5.41 3.42
C GLY A 372 33.03 -6.45 3.55
N GLN A 373 33.55 -6.97 2.43
CA GLN A 373 34.65 -7.93 2.40
C GLN A 373 36.01 -7.32 2.75
N SER A 374 36.16 -5.99 2.67
CA SER A 374 37.45 -5.32 2.86
C SER A 374 37.91 -5.21 4.32
N ARG A 375 36.98 -5.31 5.29
CA ARG A 375 37.26 -5.14 6.73
C ARG A 375 36.40 -6.04 7.59
N CYS A 376 36.94 -6.50 8.71
CA CYS A 376 36.14 -7.21 9.72
C CYS A 376 35.06 -6.27 10.30
N ALA A 377 33.81 -6.74 10.32
CA ALA A 377 32.67 -5.97 10.82
C ALA A 377 32.71 -5.70 12.34
N ASN A 378 33.51 -6.44 13.10
CA ASN A 378 33.69 -6.22 14.54
C ASN A 378 34.90 -5.32 14.83
N CYS A 379 36.12 -5.81 14.55
CA CYS A 379 37.36 -5.13 14.92
C CYS A 379 37.88 -4.13 13.87
N SER A 380 37.17 -3.96 12.75
CA SER A 380 37.56 -3.05 11.65
C SER A 380 38.94 -3.33 11.01
N LYS A 381 39.59 -4.46 11.32
CA LYS A 381 40.86 -4.85 10.70
C LYS A 381 40.69 -5.03 9.20
N LYS A 382 41.52 -4.35 8.40
CA LYS A 382 41.59 -4.53 6.94
C LYS A 382 42.13 -5.91 6.61
N VAL A 383 41.57 -6.51 5.57
CA VAL A 383 41.95 -7.84 5.07
C VAL A 383 43.20 -7.71 4.21
N LYS A 384 44.17 -8.60 4.42
CA LYS A 384 45.36 -8.73 3.55
C LYS A 384 45.00 -9.52 2.29
N ALA A 385 45.78 -9.38 1.21
CA ALA A 385 45.46 -9.93 -0.11
C ALA A 385 45.24 -11.47 -0.13
N ASP A 386 45.74 -12.19 0.86
CA ASP A 386 45.71 -13.64 1.04
C ASP A 386 44.69 -14.12 2.10
N GLU A 387 44.09 -13.22 2.87
CA GLU A 387 43.13 -13.55 3.93
C GLU A 387 41.68 -13.47 3.39
N LYS A 388 40.82 -14.43 3.78
CA LYS A 388 39.37 -14.37 3.49
C LYS A 388 38.57 -14.25 4.77
N LEU A 389 37.68 -13.27 4.84
CA LEU A 389 36.75 -13.13 5.97
C LEU A 389 35.62 -14.16 5.90
N LYS A 390 35.18 -14.63 7.06
CA LYS A 390 34.00 -15.48 7.22
C LYS A 390 32.74 -14.63 7.19
N GLN A 391 31.85 -14.91 6.23
CA GLN A 391 30.56 -14.25 6.13
C GLN A 391 29.58 -14.82 7.18
N CYS A 392 28.70 -13.98 7.72
CA CYS A 392 27.58 -14.46 8.52
C CYS A 392 26.69 -15.40 7.71
N SER A 393 26.47 -16.62 8.17
CA SER A 393 25.67 -17.61 7.46
C SER A 393 24.17 -17.29 7.37
N LYS A 394 23.66 -16.43 8.27
CA LYS A 394 22.23 -16.08 8.36
C LYS A 394 21.85 -14.94 7.43
N CYS A 395 22.27 -13.72 7.74
CA CYS A 395 21.92 -12.54 6.93
C CYS A 395 22.84 -12.32 5.72
N ARG A 396 24.00 -13.00 5.67
CA ARG A 396 25.04 -12.79 4.65
C ARG A 396 25.48 -11.33 4.49
N ALA A 397 25.26 -10.48 5.49
CA ALA A 397 25.47 -9.04 5.40
C ALA A 397 26.76 -8.53 6.06
N LYS A 398 27.42 -9.39 6.86
CA LYS A 398 28.60 -9.05 7.66
C LYS A 398 29.70 -10.09 7.49
N TRP A 399 30.96 -9.64 7.54
CA TRP A 399 32.16 -10.46 7.38
C TRP A 399 33.09 -10.31 8.58
N TYR A 400 33.70 -11.42 9.02
CA TYR A 400 34.48 -11.50 10.26
C TYR A 400 35.83 -12.18 10.05
N CYS A 401 36.88 -11.68 10.69
CA CYS A 401 38.23 -12.27 10.59
C CYS A 401 38.38 -13.55 11.44
N SER A 402 37.52 -13.73 12.44
CA SER A 402 37.57 -14.89 13.34
C SER A 402 36.19 -15.21 13.92
N LYS A 403 36.06 -16.39 14.54
CA LYS A 403 34.81 -16.79 15.20
C LYS A 403 34.54 -15.93 16.44
N GLU A 404 35.59 -15.53 17.13
CA GLU A 404 35.56 -14.66 18.32
C GLU A 404 34.96 -13.30 17.95
N CYS A 405 35.49 -12.65 16.90
CA CYS A 405 34.94 -11.40 16.37
C CYS A 405 33.47 -11.52 15.96
N GLN A 406 33.06 -12.66 15.39
CA GLN A 406 31.66 -12.90 15.04
C GLN A 406 30.78 -13.00 16.30
N VAL A 407 31.23 -13.71 17.34
CA VAL A 407 30.48 -13.88 18.59
C VAL A 407 30.38 -12.56 19.36
N GLU A 408 31.45 -11.77 19.39
CA GLU A 408 31.45 -10.43 19.99
C GLU A 408 30.46 -9.50 19.30
N ALA A 409 30.56 -9.35 17.97
CA ALA A 409 29.60 -8.54 17.21
C ALA A 409 28.16 -9.04 17.37
N TRP A 410 27.97 -10.36 17.42
CA TRP A 410 26.65 -10.97 17.65
C TRP A 410 26.04 -10.54 18.99
N ARG A 411 26.83 -10.49 20.06
CA ARG A 411 26.42 -10.00 21.38
C ARG A 411 26.24 -8.49 21.40
N ALA A 412 27.09 -7.75 20.67
CA ALA A 412 27.09 -6.30 20.64
C ALA A 412 25.85 -5.70 19.94
N GLY A 413 25.22 -6.42 19.01
CA GLY A 413 23.99 -5.92 18.37
C GLY A 413 23.58 -6.67 17.10
N HIS A 414 24.54 -7.28 16.41
CA HIS A 414 24.28 -7.94 15.13
C HIS A 414 23.21 -9.04 15.19
N LYS A 415 23.00 -9.70 16.34
CA LYS A 415 21.89 -10.65 16.51
C LYS A 415 20.52 -10.02 16.19
N LYS A 416 20.30 -8.75 16.55
CA LYS A 416 19.06 -8.01 16.30
C LYS A 416 18.95 -7.64 14.82
N ASP A 417 19.97 -6.98 14.28
CA ASP A 417 20.04 -6.59 12.86
C ASP A 417 19.85 -7.81 11.92
N CYS A 418 20.48 -8.94 12.28
CA CYS A 418 20.41 -10.18 11.51
C CYS A 418 19.00 -10.79 11.49
N LYS A 419 18.23 -10.64 12.58
CA LYS A 419 16.83 -11.09 12.63
C LYS A 419 15.92 -10.21 11.78
N ARG A 420 16.17 -8.89 11.77
CA ARG A 420 15.41 -7.92 10.97
C ARG A 420 15.57 -8.13 9.46
N ALA A 421 16.68 -8.75 9.05
CA ALA A 421 17.02 -8.95 7.63
C ALA A 421 15.95 -9.66 6.79
N ALA A 422 15.12 -10.51 7.40
CA ALA A 422 14.10 -11.30 6.71
C ALA A 422 12.67 -10.84 7.00
N ILE A 423 12.50 -9.70 7.67
CA ILE A 423 11.18 -9.15 7.94
C ILE A 423 10.63 -8.53 6.66
N LEU A 424 9.48 -9.04 6.22
CA LEU A 424 8.86 -8.64 4.96
C LEU A 424 7.99 -7.39 5.10
N LYS A 425 7.35 -7.18 6.24
CA LYS A 425 6.50 -6.02 6.50
C LYS A 425 7.28 -4.89 7.18
N PHE A 426 7.15 -3.67 6.67
CA PHE A 426 7.87 -2.51 7.21
C PHE A 426 7.48 -2.20 8.67
N GLU A 427 6.21 -2.34 9.02
CA GLU A 427 5.75 -2.15 10.41
C GLU A 427 6.45 -3.14 11.36
N ASP A 428 6.50 -4.42 10.99
CA ASP A 428 7.21 -5.44 11.76
C ASP A 428 8.72 -5.13 11.84
N TYR A 429 9.28 -4.52 10.80
CA TYR A 429 10.68 -4.15 10.76
C TYR A 429 11.01 -3.01 11.73
N LEU A 430 10.11 -2.03 11.89
CA LEU A 430 10.20 -0.96 12.88
C LEU A 430 9.90 -1.47 14.30
N ASN A 431 8.94 -2.39 14.45
CA ASN A 431 8.62 -3.01 15.73
C ASN A 431 9.76 -3.90 16.25
N ALA A 432 10.55 -4.48 15.34
CA ALA A 432 11.73 -5.26 15.66
C ALA A 432 13.00 -4.40 15.88
N GLU A 433 12.94 -3.08 15.62
CA GLU A 433 14.05 -2.14 15.84
C GLU A 433 14.53 -2.16 17.27
#